data_AF-A0A498RBA2-F1
#
_entry.id   AF-A0A498RBA2-F1
#
_cell.length_a   1.000
_cell.length_b   1.000
_cell.length_c   1.000
_cell.angle_alpha   90.00
_cell.angle_beta   90.00
_cell.angle_gamma   90.00
#
_symmetry.space_group_name_H-M   'P 1'
#
loop_
_entity.id
_entity.type
_entity.pdbx_description
1 polymer ?
#
loop_
_entity_poly.entity_id
_entity_poly.type
_entity_poly.pdbx_seq_one_letter_code
_entity_poly.pdbx_strand_id
1 'polypeptide(L)' 'MPSEQPRFTIRTDPKLIQKVRYIAAGNGRSANKEIERLLKIFVSNYEKKHGEIKFDN' A
#
# COMPACT_ATOMS: atom_id res chain seq x y z
N MET A 1 -8.11 -7.00 20.57
CA MET A 1 -6.71 -7.42 20.43
C MET A 1 -6.02 -6.35 19.60
N PRO A 2 -4.89 -5.77 20.04
CA PRO A 2 -4.17 -4.80 19.22
C PRO A 2 -3.74 -5.52 17.95
N SER A 3 -4.26 -5.08 16.80
CA SER A 3 -3.93 -5.64 15.50
C SER A 3 -2.41 -5.60 15.33
N GLU A 4 -1.77 -6.77 15.35
CA GLU A 4 -0.32 -7.00 15.15
C GLU A 4 0.12 -6.71 13.70
N GLN A 5 -0.50 -5.71 13.07
CA GLN A 5 -0.11 -5.30 11.74
C GLN A 5 1.21 -4.52 11.84
N PRO A 6 2.22 -4.87 11.02
CA PRO A 6 3.48 -4.16 11.01
C PRO A 6 3.25 -2.68 10.68
N ARG A 7 3.79 -1.79 11.52
CA ARG A 7 3.73 -0.35 11.28
C ARG A 7 4.74 0.03 10.21
N PHE A 8 4.25 0.44 9.05
CA PHE A 8 5.09 0.91 7.95
C PHE A 8 5.12 2.44 7.91
N THR A 9 6.22 3.03 8.38
CA THR A 9 6.43 4.48 8.35
C THR A 9 7.17 4.86 7.08
N ILE A 10 6.46 5.46 6.13
CA ILE A 10 7.00 5.92 4.85
C ILE A 10 7.46 7.37 4.97
N ARG A 11 8.73 7.64 4.66
CA ARG A 11 9.23 8.99 4.44
C ARG A 11 9.10 9.33 2.96
N THR A 12 8.25 10.28 2.64
CA THR A 12 7.91 10.66 1.27
C THR A 12 7.47 12.11 1.27
N ASP A 13 7.48 12.73 0.09
CA ASP A 13 7.03 14.10 -0.09
C ASP A 13 5.62 14.31 0.49
N PRO A 14 5.41 15.36 1.32
CA PRO A 14 4.13 15.63 1.96
C PRO A 14 3.00 15.88 0.95
N LYS A 15 3.30 16.39 -0.25
CA LYS A 15 2.32 16.56 -1.33
C LYS A 15 1.82 15.22 -1.84
N LEU A 16 2.66 14.20 -1.87
CA LEU A 16 2.25 12.86 -2.32
C LEU A 16 1.30 12.22 -1.30
N ILE A 17 1.57 12.38 -0.01
CA ILE A 17 0.64 11.95 1.07
C ILE A 17 -0.70 12.69 0.95
N GLN A 18 -0.70 13.98 0.63
CA GLN A 18 -1.92 14.75 0.39
C GLN A 18 -2.72 14.22 -0.80
N LYS A 19 -2.07 13.90 -1.93
CA LYS A 19 -2.72 13.30 -3.10
C LYS A 19 -3.35 11.95 -2.76
N VAL A 20 -2.65 11.11 -2.01
CA VAL A 20 -3.18 9.82 -1.56
C VAL A 20 -4.40 10.01 -0.65
N ARG A 21 -4.36 10.98 0.28
CA ARG A 21 -5.52 11.32 1.12
C ARG A 21 -6.73 11.77 0.30
N TYR A 22 -6.50 12.58 -0.74
CA TYR A 22 -7.56 13.03 -1.64
C TYR A 22 -8.22 11.87 -2.38
N ILE A 23 -7.42 10.95 -2.96
CA ILE A 23 -7.93 9.75 -3.64
C ILE A 23 -8.69 8.85 -2.66
N ALA A 24 -8.12 8.63 -1.46
CA ALA A 24 -8.74 7.81 -0.44
C ALA A 24 -10.10 8.38 0.03
N ALA A 25 -10.20 9.70 0.17
CA ALA A 25 -11.45 10.38 0.51
C ALA A 25 -12.53 10.15 -0.55
N GLY A 26 -12.19 10.26 -1.85
CA GLY A 26 -13.11 9.95 -2.95
C GLY A 26 -13.54 8.47 -2.97
N ASN A 27 -12.67 7.58 -2.53
CA ASN A 27 -12.92 6.13 -2.47
C ASN A 27 -13.61 5.67 -1.16
N GLY A 28 -13.91 6.59 -0.23
CA GLY A 28 -14.49 6.26 1.09
C GLY A 28 -13.58 5.42 1.99
N ARG A 29 -12.26 5.51 1.80
CA ARG A 29 -11.24 4.71 2.50
C ARG A 29 -10.29 5.61 3.30
N SER A 30 -9.65 5.03 4.32
CA SER A 30 -8.53 5.71 4.96
C SER A 30 -7.32 5.68 4.03
N ALA A 31 -6.44 6.69 4.15
CA ALA A 31 -5.20 6.75 3.37
C ALA A 31 -4.36 5.46 3.54
N ASN A 32 -4.32 4.90 4.75
CA ASN A 32 -3.63 3.63 5.00
C ASN A 32 -4.23 2.45 4.21
N LYS A 33 -5.57 2.30 4.19
CA LYS A 33 -6.23 1.23 3.42
C LYS A 33 -5.97 1.38 1.92
N GLU A 34 -5.93 2.62 1.41
CA GLU A 34 -5.64 2.87 0.01
C GLU A 34 -4.20 2.50 -0.35
N ILE A 35 -3.24 2.86 0.51
CA ILE A 35 -1.83 2.48 0.34
C ILE A 35 -1.67 0.98 0.37
N GLU A 36 -2.29 0.27 1.31
CA GLU A 36 -2.25 -1.20 1.38
C GLU A 36 -2.78 -1.85 0.10
N ARG A 37 -3.89 -1.33 -0.44
CA ARG A 37 -4.45 -1.80 -1.71
C ARG A 37 -3.50 -1.57 -2.88
N LEU A 38 -2.89 -0.39 -2.96
CA LEU A 38 -1.91 -0.06 -4.01
C LEU A 38 -0.69 -0.97 -3.93
N LEU A 39 -0.20 -1.29 -2.72
CA LEU A 39 0.87 -2.25 -2.52
C LEU A 39 0.50 -3.65 -3.02
N LYS A 40 -0.70 -4.16 -2.69
CA LYS A 40 -1.16 -5.47 -3.18
C LYS A 40 -1.26 -5.52 -4.71
N ILE A 41 -1.77 -4.46 -5.32
CA ILE A 41 -1.85 -4.34 -6.78
C ILE A 41 -0.45 -4.29 -7.39
N PHE A 42 0.46 -3.53 -6.78
CA PHE A 42 1.84 -3.43 -7.24
C PHE A 42 2.55 -4.78 -7.20
N VAL A 43 2.44 -5.53 -6.10
CA VAL A 43 3.00 -6.88 -5.97
C VAL A 43 2.38 -7.82 -7.00
N SER A 44 1.05 -7.86 -7.13
CA SER A 44 0.39 -8.74 -8.11
C SER A 44 0.80 -8.42 -9.56
N ASN A 45 0.95 -7.14 -9.90
CA ASN A 45 1.43 -6.73 -11.23
C ASN A 45 2.90 -7.09 -11.44
N TYR A 46 3.72 -6.97 -10.39
CA TYR A 46 5.11 -7.38 -10.42
C TYR A 46 5.24 -8.89 -10.63
N GLU A 47 4.49 -9.69 -9.86
CA GLU A 47 4.46 -11.16 -9.98
C GLU A 47 4.00 -11.61 -11.36
N LYS A 48 2.98 -10.96 -11.93
CA LYS A 48 2.54 -11.23 -13.31
C LYS A 48 3.61 -10.95 -14.36
N LYS A 49 4.49 -9.97 -14.13
CA LYS A 49 5.51 -9.55 -15.09
C LYS A 49 6.83 -10.29 -14.92
N HIS A 50 7.21 -10.61 -13.67
CA HIS A 50 8.54 -11.13 -13.32
C HIS A 50 8.51 -12.57 -12.81
N GLY A 51 7.33 -13.16 -12.61
CA GLY A 51 7.15 -14.46 -11.97
C GLY A 51 6.87 -14.31 -10.46
N GLU A 52 6.31 -15.36 -9.86
CA GLU A 52 5.93 -15.39 -8.44
C GLU A 52 7.14 -15.07 -7.54
N ILE A 53 6.95 -14.17 -6.58
CA ILE A 53 7.97 -13.86 -5.59
C ILE A 53 7.96 -15.00 -4.56
N LYS A 54 8.76 -16.03 -4.82
CA LYS A 54 9.00 -17.09 -3.84
C LYS A 54 10.02 -16.59 -2.82
N PHE A 55 9.57 -16.39 -1.59
CA PHE A 55 10.48 -16.29 -0.45
C PHE A 55 10.84 -17.72 -0.05
N ASP A 56 12.07 -18.13 -0.35
CA ASP A 56 12.65 -19.32 0.26
C ASP A 56 12.94 -18.95 1.73
N ASN A 57 12.35 -19.71 2.65
CA ASN A 57 12.56 -19.53 4.10
C ASN A 57 13.97 -19.99 4.50
#